data_AF-A0A7G8V7V5-F1
#
_entry.id   AF-A0A7G8V7V5-F1
#
_cell.length_a   1.000
_cell.length_b   1.000
_cell.length_c   1.000
_cell.angle_alpha   90.00
_cell.angle_beta   90.00
_cell.angle_gamma   90.00
#
_symmetry.space_group_name_H-M   'P 1'
#
loop_
_entity.id
_entity.type
_entity.pdbx_description
1 polymer ?
#
loop_
_entity_poly.entity_id
_entity_poly.type
_entity_poly.pdbx_seq_one_letter_code
_entity_poly.pdbx_strand_id
1 'polypeptide(L)'
;MKKITGFAFALLICISCQSNKPDQHKLNNPVKQKIKPNPQSRKTVDSLPDISGLYQSASGKEGISACDLSVKITKIKGQYFYQFNIAGEILKGKVTLRKTPGEKEMSIVFEGIKWAEYEGDVSSDTTDNVSPNPQPKLPVGVAGSLLNGEIIIQNYGNAMNYYVVFTACGEKFITLTRLTI
;
A
#
# COMPACT_ATOMS: atom_id res chain seq x y z
N MET A 1 10.77 71.81 -11.42
CA MET A 1 11.93 72.03 -12.31
C MET A 1 12.63 70.69 -12.53
N LYS A 2 12.87 70.30 -13.80
CA LYS A 2 14.03 69.55 -14.36
C LYS A 2 14.52 68.29 -13.59
N LYS A 3 14.73 67.09 -14.16
CA LYS A 3 14.86 66.56 -15.54
C LYS A 3 14.74 65.02 -15.52
N ILE A 4 14.39 64.49 -16.70
CA ILE A 4 14.31 63.08 -17.13
C ILE A 4 15.72 62.51 -17.42
N THR A 5 15.92 61.21 -17.16
CA THR A 5 16.75 60.21 -17.93
C THR A 5 16.75 58.92 -17.09
N GLY A 6 16.32 57.72 -17.48
CA GLY A 6 16.20 57.11 -18.80
C GLY A 6 17.39 56.19 -19.05
N PHE A 7 17.32 54.91 -18.67
CA PHE A 7 18.09 53.83 -19.31
C PHE A 7 17.43 52.47 -19.03
N ALA A 8 16.90 51.86 -20.09
CA ALA A 8 16.43 50.49 -20.13
C ALA A 8 17.63 49.56 -20.29
N PHE A 9 17.68 48.48 -19.49
CA PHE A 9 18.57 47.36 -19.75
C PHE A 9 17.72 46.09 -19.81
N ALA A 10 17.30 45.77 -21.02
CA ALA A 10 16.81 44.45 -21.38
C ALA A 10 18.02 43.55 -21.60
N LEU A 11 18.17 42.50 -20.80
CA LEU A 11 19.07 41.40 -21.11
C LEU A 11 18.27 40.09 -21.08
N LEU A 12 17.80 39.71 -22.27
CA LEU A 12 17.38 38.36 -22.60
C LEU A 12 18.59 37.43 -22.45
N ILE A 13 18.49 36.40 -21.61
CA ILE A 13 19.34 35.22 -21.69
C ILE A 13 18.41 34.05 -22.00
N CYS A 14 18.24 33.77 -23.29
CA CYS A 14 17.64 32.54 -23.78
C CYS A 14 18.63 31.40 -23.52
N ILE A 15 18.38 30.60 -22.48
CA ILE A 15 19.03 29.30 -22.31
C ILE A 15 18.30 28.31 -23.22
N SER A 16 18.87 28.08 -24.40
CA SER A 16 18.50 27.00 -25.30
C SER A 16 19.30 25.73 -24.96
N CYS A 17 18.62 24.69 -24.47
CA CYS A 17 19.16 23.33 -24.50
C CYS A 17 18.28 22.45 -25.39
N GLN A 18 18.98 21.71 -26.25
CA GLN A 18 18.55 21.00 -27.43
C GLN A 18 17.57 19.87 -27.12
N SER A 19 16.45 19.87 -27.86
CA SER A 19 15.65 18.67 -28.04
C SER A 19 16.36 17.72 -29.00
N ASN A 20 16.79 16.56 -28.51
CA ASN A 20 17.22 15.45 -29.34
C ASN A 20 16.01 14.94 -30.14
N LYS A 21 16.01 15.17 -31.45
CA LYS A 21 15.12 14.48 -32.40
C LYS A 21 15.91 13.33 -33.02
N PRO A 22 15.41 12.07 -32.97
CA PRO A 22 16.02 10.97 -33.70
C PRO A 22 15.74 11.07 -35.21
N ASP A 23 16.75 10.70 -35.98
CA ASP A 23 16.84 10.75 -37.44
C ASP A 23 15.71 10.03 -38.19
N GLN A 24 15.23 10.69 -39.24
CA GLN A 24 14.37 10.13 -40.27
C GLN A 24 15.22 9.37 -41.29
N HIS A 25 15.34 8.05 -41.12
CA HIS A 25 15.85 7.18 -42.17
C HIS A 25 14.71 6.70 -43.09
N LYS A 26 15.04 6.63 -44.37
CA LYS A 26 14.15 6.69 -45.53
C LYS A 26 13.16 5.52 -45.66
N LEU A 27 11.99 5.90 -46.18
CA LEU A 27 10.92 5.10 -46.76
C LEU A 27 11.45 4.10 -47.81
N ASN A 28 11.24 2.80 -47.57
CA ASN A 28 11.20 1.76 -48.60
C ASN A 28 9.86 1.02 -48.51
N ASN A 29 9.23 0.83 -49.67
CA ASN A 29 7.88 0.34 -49.89
C ASN A 29 7.58 -1.07 -49.31
N PRO A 30 6.29 -1.38 -49.04
CA PRO A 30 5.89 -2.54 -48.25
C PRO A 30 5.87 -3.85 -49.04
N VAL A 31 6.59 -4.85 -48.53
CA VAL A 31 6.36 -6.26 -48.89
C VAL A 31 5.06 -6.71 -48.22
N LYS A 32 4.03 -7.01 -49.03
CA LYS A 32 2.77 -7.63 -48.56
C LYS A 32 3.04 -9.04 -48.06
N GLN A 33 3.36 -9.20 -46.78
CA GLN A 33 3.30 -10.49 -46.09
C GLN A 33 1.91 -10.68 -45.50
N LYS A 34 1.22 -11.69 -46.02
CA LYS A 34 -0.12 -12.11 -45.57
C LYS A 34 0.03 -12.89 -44.26
N ILE A 35 0.20 -12.18 -43.14
CA ILE A 35 0.22 -12.79 -41.82
C ILE A 35 -1.23 -13.15 -41.46
N LYS A 36 -1.54 -14.45 -41.46
CA LYS A 36 -2.79 -14.96 -40.88
C LYS A 36 -2.77 -14.60 -39.37
N PRO A 37 -3.80 -13.94 -38.82
CA PRO A 37 -3.87 -13.72 -37.39
C PRO A 37 -3.97 -15.08 -36.69
N ASN A 38 -2.93 -15.42 -35.92
CA ASN A 38 -2.92 -16.57 -35.04
C ASN A 38 -3.92 -16.31 -33.89
N PRO A 39 -4.99 -17.09 -33.73
CA PRO A 39 -5.99 -16.87 -32.68
C PRO A 39 -5.56 -17.58 -31.40
N GLN A 40 -4.40 -17.24 -30.85
CA GLN A 40 -3.96 -17.80 -29.56
C GLN A 40 -3.15 -16.78 -28.75
N SER A 41 -3.88 -16.02 -27.93
CA SER A 41 -3.60 -15.91 -26.50
C SER A 41 -4.68 -15.00 -25.91
N ARG A 42 -5.81 -15.61 -25.57
CA ARG A 42 -6.79 -14.97 -24.71
C ARG A 42 -6.11 -14.87 -23.34
N LYS A 43 -5.51 -13.72 -23.05
CA LYS A 43 -5.00 -13.39 -21.71
C LYS A 43 -6.09 -13.77 -20.71
N THR A 44 -5.83 -14.77 -19.88
CA THR A 44 -6.66 -15.06 -18.72
C THR A 44 -6.76 -13.76 -17.94
N VAL A 45 -7.99 -13.24 -17.83
CA VAL A 45 -8.29 -12.12 -16.93
C VAL A 45 -7.85 -12.61 -15.55
N ASP A 46 -6.80 -12.01 -15.01
CA ASP A 46 -6.25 -12.30 -13.70
C ASP A 46 -7.34 -11.99 -12.65
N SER A 47 -8.23 -12.96 -12.40
CA SER A 47 -9.20 -12.86 -11.33
C SER A 47 -8.46 -12.97 -10.01
N LEU A 48 -8.69 -12.02 -9.10
CA LEU A 48 -8.17 -12.11 -7.73
C LEU A 48 -8.65 -13.42 -7.08
N PRO A 49 -7.79 -14.12 -6.31
CA PRO A 49 -8.19 -15.34 -5.63
C PRO A 49 -9.31 -15.07 -4.62
N ASP A 50 -10.09 -16.11 -4.30
CA ASP A 50 -11.06 -16.02 -3.22
C ASP A 50 -10.36 -16.08 -1.86
N ILE A 51 -10.51 -15.00 -1.10
CA ILE A 51 -9.90 -14.86 0.22
C ILE A 51 -10.89 -15.17 1.36
N SER A 52 -12.12 -15.57 1.03
CA SER A 52 -13.12 -15.93 2.03
C SER A 52 -12.64 -17.13 2.86
N GLY A 53 -12.86 -17.07 4.17
CA GLY A 53 -12.40 -18.12 5.07
C GLY A 53 -12.23 -17.64 6.51
N LEU A 54 -11.89 -18.59 7.38
CA LEU A 54 -11.47 -18.32 8.75
C LEU A 54 -9.95 -18.42 8.82
N TYR A 55 -9.32 -17.44 9.45
CA TYR A 55 -7.88 -17.36 9.63
C TYR A 55 -7.57 -17.23 11.12
N GLN A 56 -6.45 -17.81 11.55
CA GLN A 56 -6.02 -17.76 12.95
C GLN A 56 -4.52 -17.53 13.05
N SER A 57 -4.11 -16.78 14.07
CA SER A 57 -2.72 -16.52 14.38
C SER A 57 -1.97 -17.81 14.77
N ALA A 58 -0.73 -17.94 14.32
CA ALA A 58 0.11 -19.10 14.63
C ALA A 58 0.45 -19.20 16.14
N SER A 59 0.47 -18.07 16.84
CA SER A 59 0.88 -17.96 18.24
C SER A 59 -0.05 -18.65 19.23
N GLY A 60 -1.29 -19.00 18.82
CA GLY A 60 -2.24 -19.77 19.63
C GLY A 60 -1.82 -21.21 19.96
N LYS A 61 -0.64 -21.66 19.53
CA LYS A 61 -0.26 -23.09 19.62
C LYS A 61 0.60 -23.49 20.82
N GLU A 62 1.49 -22.67 21.39
CA GLU A 62 2.22 -23.04 22.62
C GLU A 62 2.71 -21.83 23.45
N GLY A 63 2.09 -21.61 24.61
CA GLY A 63 2.76 -21.29 25.88
C GLY A 63 3.40 -19.92 26.16
N ILE A 64 3.71 -19.06 25.19
CA ILE A 64 4.33 -17.74 25.48
C ILE A 64 3.70 -16.65 24.61
N SER A 65 2.92 -15.77 25.27
CA SER A 65 2.11 -14.66 24.74
C SER A 65 1.51 -14.90 23.36
N ALA A 66 0.55 -15.81 23.32
CA ALA A 66 -0.23 -16.08 22.13
C ALA A 66 -1.14 -14.89 21.83
N CYS A 67 -0.80 -14.05 20.84
CA CYS A 67 -1.80 -13.19 20.20
C CYS A 67 -2.97 -14.07 19.75
N ASP A 68 -4.05 -14.18 20.53
CA ASP A 68 -5.26 -14.92 20.15
C ASP A 68 -6.09 -14.02 19.26
N LEU A 69 -5.76 -14.09 17.97
CA LEU A 69 -6.34 -13.27 16.94
C LEU A 69 -6.86 -14.19 15.83
N SER A 70 -8.14 -14.04 15.54
CA SER A 70 -8.76 -14.71 14.40
C SER A 70 -9.48 -13.70 13.53
N VAL A 71 -9.58 -13.98 12.24
CA VAL A 71 -10.36 -13.18 11.30
C VAL A 71 -11.20 -14.07 10.42
N LYS A 72 -12.50 -13.77 10.38
CA LYS A 72 -13.41 -14.32 9.39
C LYS A 72 -13.56 -13.34 8.25
N ILE A 73 -13.20 -13.74 7.05
CA ILE A 73 -13.41 -12.97 5.82
C ILE A 73 -14.58 -13.59 5.05
N THR A 74 -15.53 -12.74 4.67
CA THR A 74 -16.73 -13.13 3.92
C THR A 74 -16.87 -12.30 2.66
N LYS A 75 -17.42 -12.90 1.60
CA LYS A 75 -17.69 -12.22 0.33
C LYS A 75 -19.19 -12.04 0.14
N ILE A 76 -19.65 -10.79 0.04
CA ILE A 76 -21.05 -10.43 -0.16
C ILE A 76 -21.14 -9.54 -1.41
N LYS A 77 -21.90 -9.97 -2.42
CA LYS A 77 -22.09 -9.23 -3.68
C LYS A 77 -20.77 -8.75 -4.31
N GLY A 78 -19.74 -9.62 -4.27
CA GLY A 78 -18.42 -9.34 -4.84
C GLY A 78 -17.48 -8.50 -3.97
N GLN A 79 -17.91 -8.01 -2.81
CA GLN A 79 -17.08 -7.26 -1.86
C GLN A 79 -16.69 -8.12 -0.66
N TYR A 80 -15.50 -7.91 -0.11
CA TYR A 80 -15.02 -8.63 1.06
C TYR A 80 -15.23 -7.83 2.34
N PHE A 81 -15.63 -8.53 3.40
CA PHE A 81 -15.85 -8.00 4.74
C PHE A 81 -15.12 -8.87 5.76
N TYR A 82 -14.56 -8.25 6.80
CA TYR A 82 -13.89 -8.95 7.88
C TYR A 82 -14.69 -8.88 9.18
N GLN A 83 -14.46 -9.88 10.02
CA GLN A 83 -14.76 -9.85 11.44
C GLN A 83 -13.53 -10.38 12.19
N PHE A 84 -12.76 -9.50 12.83
CA PHE A 84 -11.71 -9.91 13.77
C PHE A 84 -12.34 -10.28 15.11
N ASN A 85 -11.74 -11.27 15.76
CA ASN A 85 -11.85 -11.49 17.19
C ASN A 85 -10.45 -11.35 17.77
N ILE A 86 -10.27 -10.41 18.69
CA ILE A 86 -8.99 -10.10 19.32
C ILE A 86 -9.25 -9.68 20.76
N ALA A 87 -8.60 -10.36 21.72
CA ALA A 87 -8.78 -10.10 23.16
C ALA A 87 -10.25 -10.04 23.62
N GLY A 88 -11.14 -10.82 23.00
CA GLY A 88 -12.58 -10.83 23.30
C GLY A 88 -13.39 -9.72 22.63
N GLU A 89 -12.74 -8.81 21.89
CA GLU A 89 -13.41 -7.75 21.13
C GLU A 89 -13.66 -8.17 19.68
N ILE A 90 -14.75 -7.66 19.11
CA ILE A 90 -15.12 -7.92 17.72
C ILE A 90 -15.00 -6.63 16.90
N LEU A 91 -14.07 -6.63 15.94
CA LEU A 91 -13.91 -5.54 14.98
C LEU A 91 -14.44 -5.97 13.62
N LYS A 92 -15.17 -5.09 12.93
CA LYS A 92 -15.80 -5.39 11.64
C LYS A 92 -15.57 -4.26 10.65
N GLY A 93 -15.45 -4.62 9.38
CA GLY A 93 -15.30 -3.64 8.32
C GLY A 93 -15.10 -4.28 6.95
N LYS A 94 -14.66 -3.46 6.01
CA LYS A 94 -14.41 -3.87 4.62
C LYS A 94 -12.96 -4.31 4.45
N VAL A 95 -12.75 -5.27 3.55
CA VAL A 95 -11.43 -5.68 3.07
C VAL A 95 -11.23 -5.18 1.65
N THR A 96 -10.12 -4.48 1.42
CA THR A 96 -9.68 -4.06 0.09
C THR A 96 -8.44 -4.84 -0.31
N LEU A 97 -8.45 -5.38 -1.54
CA LEU A 97 -7.32 -6.12 -2.13
C LEU A 97 -6.71 -5.34 -3.28
N ARG A 98 -5.38 -5.36 -3.39
CA ARG A 98 -4.65 -4.81 -4.54
C ARG A 98 -3.57 -5.80 -4.98
N LYS A 99 -3.51 -6.08 -6.28
CA LYS A 99 -2.45 -6.88 -6.89
C LYS A 99 -1.54 -5.95 -7.70
N THR A 100 -0.26 -5.91 -7.35
CA THR A 100 0.74 -5.21 -8.14
C THR A 100 1.15 -6.09 -9.32
N PRO A 101 1.16 -5.59 -10.57
CA PRO A 101 1.61 -6.37 -11.72
C PRO A 101 3.06 -6.88 -11.53
N GLY A 102 3.28 -8.18 -11.71
CA GLY A 102 4.60 -8.80 -11.55
C GLY A 102 4.93 -9.30 -10.14
N GLU A 103 4.15 -8.92 -9.13
CA GLU A 103 4.30 -9.43 -7.76
C GLU A 103 3.45 -10.68 -7.54
N LYS A 104 3.98 -11.61 -6.74
CA LYS A 104 3.25 -12.82 -6.31
C LYS A 104 2.32 -12.53 -5.12
N GLU A 105 2.70 -11.56 -4.32
CA GLU A 105 1.98 -11.12 -3.13
C GLU A 105 0.92 -10.08 -3.48
N MET A 106 -0.18 -10.07 -2.73
CA MET A 106 -1.20 -9.03 -2.83
C MET A 106 -1.19 -8.18 -1.57
N SER A 107 -1.45 -6.88 -1.72
CA SER A 107 -1.76 -6.02 -0.58
C SER A 107 -3.21 -6.25 -0.14
N ILE A 108 -3.39 -6.41 1.17
CA ILE A 108 -4.69 -6.51 1.83
C ILE A 108 -4.82 -5.37 2.84
N VAL A 109 -5.97 -4.70 2.86
CA VAL A 109 -6.26 -3.61 3.81
C VAL A 109 -7.57 -3.90 4.52
N PHE A 110 -7.53 -3.96 5.85
CA PHE A 110 -8.68 -4.02 6.73
C PHE A 110 -9.10 -2.60 7.12
N GLU A 111 -10.14 -2.08 6.50
CA GLU A 111 -10.57 -0.69 6.66
C GLU A 111 -11.25 -0.46 8.02
N GLY A 112 -11.06 0.72 8.60
CA GLY A 112 -11.80 1.18 9.79
C GLY A 112 -11.21 0.78 11.14
N ILE A 113 -10.11 0.03 11.18
CA ILE A 113 -9.40 -0.31 12.43
C ILE A 113 -8.48 0.86 12.80
N LYS A 114 -8.67 1.45 13.98
CA LYS A 114 -7.73 2.43 14.53
C LYS A 114 -6.54 1.70 15.13
N TRP A 115 -5.33 2.20 14.87
CA TRP A 115 -4.14 1.69 15.53
C TRP A 115 -4.21 2.01 17.03
N ALA A 116 -3.53 1.22 17.84
CA ALA A 116 -3.49 1.43 19.27
C ALA A 116 -2.53 2.58 19.64
N GLU A 117 -1.36 2.63 18.99
CA GLU A 117 -0.32 3.62 19.27
C GLU A 117 0.35 4.09 17.97
N TYR A 118 0.73 5.35 17.91
CA TYR A 118 1.47 5.96 16.80
C TYR A 118 2.18 7.22 17.31
N GLU A 119 3.49 7.33 17.09
CA GLU A 119 4.28 8.49 17.53
C GLU A 119 4.49 9.55 16.44
N GLY A 120 3.98 9.32 15.22
CA GLY A 120 4.17 10.26 14.12
C GLY A 120 5.50 10.05 13.39
N ASP A 121 5.68 10.82 12.32
CA ASP A 121 6.91 10.83 11.54
C ASP A 121 7.90 11.81 12.16
N VAL A 122 8.97 11.28 12.76
CA VAL A 122 10.03 12.07 13.41
C VAL A 122 11.02 12.70 12.43
N SER A 123 10.83 12.52 11.11
CA SER A 123 11.78 13.02 10.10
C SER A 123 11.74 14.53 9.85
N SER A 124 10.77 15.25 10.40
CA SER A 124 10.51 16.66 10.07
C SER A 124 10.79 17.69 11.19
N ASP A 125 11.33 17.27 12.34
CA ASP A 125 11.63 18.15 13.48
C ASP A 125 12.92 18.99 13.28
N THR A 126 12.95 19.81 12.23
CA THR A 126 14.07 20.74 11.93
C THR A 126 13.73 22.22 12.18
N THR A 127 12.66 22.55 12.90
CA THR A 127 12.30 23.95 13.18
C THR A 127 11.98 24.18 14.66
N ASP A 128 12.77 25.06 15.28
CA ASP A 128 12.76 25.46 16.71
C ASP A 128 11.48 26.17 17.21
N ASN A 129 10.34 26.03 16.53
CA ASN A 129 9.05 26.55 16.99
C ASN A 129 8.16 25.40 17.47
N VAL A 130 8.42 24.97 18.70
CA VAL A 130 7.60 24.01 19.43
C VAL A 130 6.23 24.63 19.71
N SER A 131 5.29 24.43 18.79
CA SER A 131 3.87 24.43 19.15
C SER A 131 3.64 23.32 20.20
N PRO A 132 2.80 23.50 21.22
CA PRO A 132 2.58 22.50 22.26
C PRO A 132 1.92 21.26 21.65
N ASN A 133 2.77 20.33 21.22
CA ASN A 133 2.58 18.93 20.89
C ASN A 133 1.11 18.49 20.69
N PRO A 134 0.50 18.68 19.51
CA PRO A 134 -0.69 17.91 19.17
C PRO A 134 -0.24 16.46 19.02
N GLN A 135 -0.65 15.60 19.96
CA GLN A 135 -0.44 14.16 19.82
C GLN A 135 -0.84 13.72 18.40
N PRO A 136 0.00 12.94 17.71
CA PRO A 136 -0.26 12.52 16.35
C PRO A 136 -1.60 11.77 16.28
N LYS A 137 -2.37 12.03 15.21
CA LYS A 137 -3.65 11.33 15.00
C LYS A 137 -3.37 9.87 14.67
N LEU A 138 -4.05 8.97 15.37
CA LEU A 138 -3.95 7.53 15.11
C LEU A 138 -4.40 7.19 13.68
N PRO A 139 -3.59 6.44 12.92
CA PRO A 139 -3.98 5.96 11.60
C PRO A 139 -5.21 5.05 11.67
N VAL A 140 -5.94 5.01 10.55
CA VAL A 140 -7.13 4.16 10.37
C VAL A 140 -6.93 3.25 9.18
N GLY A 141 -7.15 1.96 9.40
CA GLY A 141 -6.92 0.90 8.44
C GLY A 141 -5.65 0.11 8.78
N VAL A 142 -5.73 -1.20 8.68
CA VAL A 142 -4.58 -2.10 8.91
C VAL A 142 -4.19 -2.71 7.58
N ALA A 143 -2.99 -2.36 7.12
CA ALA A 143 -2.40 -2.95 5.93
C ALA A 143 -1.67 -4.24 6.30
N GLY A 144 -1.71 -5.18 5.37
CA GLY A 144 -0.94 -6.40 5.43
C GLY A 144 -0.68 -6.91 4.03
N SER A 145 -0.07 -8.08 4.01
CA SER A 145 0.27 -8.78 2.79
C SER A 145 -0.39 -10.15 2.76
N LEU A 146 -0.75 -10.60 1.56
CA LEU A 146 -1.43 -11.86 1.32
C LEU A 146 -0.64 -12.68 0.28
N LEU A 147 -0.09 -13.79 0.73
CA LEU A 147 0.68 -14.71 -0.08
C LEU A 147 0.30 -16.15 0.27
N ASN A 148 0.01 -16.97 -0.75
CA ASN A 148 -0.31 -18.40 -0.57
C ASN A 148 -1.43 -18.70 0.46
N GLY A 149 -2.37 -17.76 0.66
CA GLY A 149 -3.46 -17.93 1.62
C GLY A 149 -3.09 -17.60 3.07
N GLU A 150 -1.91 -17.03 3.30
CA GLU A 150 -1.47 -16.49 4.60
C GLU A 150 -1.53 -14.96 4.57
N ILE A 151 -2.00 -14.36 5.66
CA ILE A 151 -2.05 -12.92 5.83
C ILE A 151 -0.99 -12.53 6.86
N ILE A 152 -0.13 -11.57 6.51
CA ILE A 152 0.91 -11.06 7.40
C ILE A 152 0.63 -9.60 7.68
N ILE A 153 0.56 -9.23 8.96
CA ILE A 153 0.37 -7.87 9.43
C ILE A 153 1.59 -7.47 10.27
N GLN A 154 2.21 -6.34 9.95
CA GLN A 154 3.21 -5.76 10.85
C GLN A 154 2.49 -5.02 11.98
N ASN A 155 2.68 -5.51 13.20
CA ASN A 155 2.01 -4.97 14.37
C ASN A 155 2.82 -3.87 15.05
N TYR A 156 4.16 -4.01 15.07
CA TYR A 156 5.06 -3.04 15.68
C TYR A 156 5.94 -2.34 14.67
N GLY A 157 6.13 -1.05 14.91
CA GLY A 157 7.11 -0.23 14.21
C GLY A 157 8.57 -0.59 14.50
N ASN A 158 9.47 0.32 14.13
CA ASN A 158 10.89 0.23 14.47
C ASN A 158 11.29 1.43 15.33
N ALA A 159 12.54 1.46 15.81
CA ALA A 159 13.02 2.51 16.70
C ALA A 159 12.92 3.94 16.12
N MET A 160 12.86 4.08 14.79
CA MET A 160 12.71 5.36 14.10
C MET A 160 11.25 5.72 13.80
N ASN A 161 10.34 4.76 13.85
CA ASN A 161 8.92 4.95 13.54
C ASN A 161 8.12 4.02 14.44
N TYR A 162 7.82 4.48 15.65
CA TYR A 162 7.09 3.67 16.63
C TYR A 162 5.58 3.69 16.36
N TYR A 163 5.00 2.49 16.37
CA TYR A 163 3.56 2.27 16.33
C TYR A 163 3.21 0.89 16.88
N VAL A 164 1.96 0.75 17.32
CA VAL A 164 1.34 -0.51 17.71
C VAL A 164 -0.04 -0.60 17.05
N VAL A 165 -0.27 -1.64 16.25
CA VAL A 165 -1.58 -1.83 15.59
C VAL A 165 -2.58 -2.46 16.56
N PHE A 166 -2.18 -3.55 17.21
CA PHE A 166 -2.98 -4.34 18.14
C PHE A 166 -2.18 -4.57 19.43
N THR A 167 -2.53 -3.87 20.51
CA THR A 167 -1.88 -4.01 21.83
C THR A 167 -2.05 -5.40 22.45
N ALA A 168 -3.06 -6.15 22.02
CA ALA A 168 -3.29 -7.53 22.45
C ALA A 168 -2.27 -8.53 21.92
N CYS A 169 -1.45 -8.14 20.95
CA CYS A 169 -0.46 -8.98 20.30
C CYS A 169 0.93 -8.42 20.57
N GLY A 170 1.84 -9.24 21.11
CA GLY A 170 3.19 -8.82 21.48
C GLY A 170 4.22 -8.99 20.35
N GLU A 171 3.84 -9.66 19.27
CA GLU A 171 4.71 -10.03 18.16
C GLU A 171 4.84 -8.88 17.16
N LYS A 172 6.05 -8.68 16.63
CA LYS A 172 6.32 -7.69 15.57
C LYS A 172 5.49 -7.95 14.31
N PHE A 173 5.33 -9.21 13.95
CA PHE A 173 4.53 -9.66 12.81
C PHE A 173 3.49 -10.65 13.28
N ILE A 174 2.25 -10.43 12.88
CA ILE A 174 1.13 -11.34 13.10
C ILE A 174 0.91 -12.11 11.80
N THR A 175 1.14 -13.42 11.85
CA THR A 175 0.88 -14.33 10.74
C THR A 175 -0.44 -15.04 10.97
N LEU A 176 -1.37 -14.86 10.05
CA LEU A 176 -2.71 -15.44 10.04
C LEU A 176 -2.80 -16.50 8.95
N THR A 177 -2.93 -17.76 9.36
CA THR A 177 -3.05 -18.89 8.44
C THR A 177 -4.52 -19.26 8.27
N ARG A 178 -4.94 -19.49 7.02
CA ARG A 178 -6.30 -19.99 6.73
C ARG A 178 -6.50 -21.37 7.37
N LEU A 179 -7.57 -21.53 8.13
CA LEU A 179 -7.99 -22.83 8.63
C LEU A 179 -8.58 -23.65 7.48
N THR A 180 -8.04 -24.86 7.31
CA THR A 180 -8.62 -25.87 6.44
C THR A 180 -9.54 -26.72 7.32
N ILE A 181 -10.84 -26.69 7.02
CA ILE A 181 -11.86 -27.49 7.70
C ILE A 181 -12.09 -28.75 6.87
#